data_AF-A0A7C7S441-F1
#
_entry.id   AF-A0A7C7S441-F1
#
_cell.length_a   1.000
_cell.length_b   1.000
_cell.length_c   1.000
_cell.angle_alpha   90.00
_cell.angle_beta   90.00
_cell.angle_gamma   90.00
#
_symmetry.space_group_name_H-M   'P 1'
#
loop_
_entity.id
_entity.type
_entity.pdbx_description
1 polymer ?
#
loop_
_entity_poly.entity_id
_entity_poly.type
_entity_poly.pdbx_seq_one_letter_code
_entity_poly.pdbx_strand_id
1 'polypeptide(L)'
;MRIALNASAELLHADLGRLRDHAAQAADDGFSGWWLAQTGLIDALTAFTALADTAPGLEFGTAVIPTFPRHPTALAGQALTAQAALGDRPLVLGIGLSHRPMIEGMLGLSFEKPVRHLIDYLEVLQPLLETGTVAYSGEAFTAHIDTGRPTDRAPSVMVAALGEQTLKVAGRRTDGTILWMVGPRTVTEHIAPRMTEAAAAAGRGAPRIVCSLPTCVTDDAEAVRSAAATVFEIYGQLPSYRAMLDREGARHPGDVAIIGTEEEVAQQLAGLADAGVTDFSALEFGTSTDEFTRTRALLKSLL
;
A
#
# COMPACT_ATOMS: atom_id res chain seq x y z
N MET A 1 -14.97 8.28 -1.25
CA MET A 1 -13.64 7.62 -1.17
C MET A 1 -13.58 6.58 -2.28
N ARG A 2 -12.45 6.42 -2.97
CA ARG A 2 -12.28 5.36 -3.99
C ARG A 2 -12.16 4.00 -3.32
N ILE A 3 -12.77 2.95 -3.86
CA ILE A 3 -12.65 1.58 -3.33
C ILE A 3 -11.87 0.72 -4.32
N ALA A 4 -10.85 0.05 -3.81
CA ALA A 4 -9.97 -0.87 -4.52
C ALA A 4 -9.87 -2.18 -3.72
N LEU A 5 -9.26 -3.20 -4.33
CA LEU A 5 -9.00 -4.48 -3.66
C LEU A 5 -7.50 -4.68 -3.40
N ASN A 6 -7.19 -5.20 -2.22
CA ASN A 6 -5.86 -5.67 -1.84
C ASN A 6 -5.81 -7.20 -1.99
N ALA A 7 -5.16 -7.67 -3.05
CA ALA A 7 -5.07 -9.10 -3.36
C ALA A 7 -3.93 -9.82 -2.63
N SER A 8 -3.33 -9.21 -1.60
CA SER A 8 -2.18 -9.81 -0.92
C SER A 8 -2.53 -11.11 -0.18
N ALA A 9 -3.81 -11.38 0.10
CA ALA A 9 -4.24 -12.68 0.61
C ALA A 9 -3.99 -13.82 -0.40
N GLU A 10 -4.12 -13.55 -1.70
CA GLU A 10 -3.91 -14.55 -2.75
C GLU A 10 -2.44 -15.00 -2.87
N LEU A 11 -1.50 -14.20 -2.34
CA LEU A 11 -0.07 -14.56 -2.31
C LEU A 11 0.21 -15.83 -1.50
N LEU A 12 -0.68 -16.18 -0.56
CA LEU A 12 -0.57 -17.42 0.23
C LEU A 12 -0.68 -18.68 -0.63
N HIS A 13 -1.30 -18.58 -1.81
CA HIS A 13 -1.45 -19.69 -2.74
C HIS A 13 -0.26 -19.84 -3.70
N ALA A 14 0.62 -18.84 -3.78
CA ALA A 14 1.75 -18.81 -4.71
C ALA A 14 1.37 -19.12 -6.17
N ASP A 15 0.20 -18.67 -6.62
CA ASP A 15 -0.39 -18.99 -7.91
C ASP A 15 -0.74 -17.72 -8.71
N LEU A 16 -0.02 -17.50 -9.81
CA LEU A 16 -0.27 -16.37 -10.72
C LEU A 16 -1.61 -16.47 -11.45
N GLY A 17 -2.14 -17.69 -11.67
CA GLY A 17 -3.45 -17.89 -12.27
C GLY A 17 -4.56 -17.36 -11.37
N ARG A 18 -4.46 -17.59 -10.06
CA ARG A 18 -5.41 -17.03 -9.10
C ARG A 18 -5.36 -15.51 -9.03
N LEU A 19 -4.16 -14.92 -9.09
CA LEU A 19 -4.02 -13.47 -9.15
C LEU A 19 -4.63 -12.88 -10.43
N ARG A 20 -4.48 -13.58 -11.56
CA ARG A 20 -5.14 -13.21 -12.83
C ARG A 20 -6.65 -13.17 -12.67
N ASP A 21 -7.22 -14.27 -12.19
CA ASP A 21 -8.68 -14.43 -12.08
C ASP A 21 -9.25 -13.39 -11.10
N HIS A 22 -8.56 -13.16 -9.98
CA HIS A 22 -8.94 -12.13 -9.02
C HIS A 22 -8.86 -10.72 -9.62
N ALA A 23 -7.82 -10.40 -10.40
CA ALA A 23 -7.69 -9.08 -11.04
C ALA A 23 -8.77 -8.87 -12.12
N ALA A 24 -9.06 -9.90 -12.92
CA ALA A 24 -10.12 -9.85 -13.93
C ALA A 24 -11.49 -9.64 -13.27
N GLN A 25 -11.81 -10.41 -12.22
CA GLN A 25 -13.05 -10.25 -11.47
C GLN A 25 -13.15 -8.87 -10.82
N ALA A 26 -12.03 -8.31 -10.32
CA ALA A 26 -12.01 -6.96 -9.76
C ALA A 26 -12.36 -5.88 -10.80
N ALA A 27 -11.90 -6.05 -12.04
CA ALA A 27 -12.25 -5.16 -13.15
C ALA A 27 -13.73 -5.30 -13.52
N ASP A 28 -14.24 -6.52 -13.66
CA ASP A 28 -15.65 -6.79 -13.97
C ASP A 28 -16.61 -6.28 -12.88
N ASP A 29 -16.17 -6.32 -11.62
CA ASP A 29 -16.92 -5.80 -10.49
C ASP A 29 -16.91 -4.27 -10.40
N GLY A 30 -16.07 -3.58 -11.18
CA GLY A 30 -16.02 -2.11 -11.27
C GLY A 30 -15.14 -1.42 -10.23
N PHE A 31 -14.25 -2.15 -9.55
CA PHE A 31 -13.34 -1.55 -8.57
C PHE A 31 -12.41 -0.51 -9.19
N SER A 32 -11.97 0.46 -8.41
CA SER A 32 -11.11 1.54 -8.91
C SER A 32 -9.62 1.18 -8.95
N GLY A 33 -9.22 0.04 -8.38
CA GLY A 33 -7.84 -0.41 -8.40
C GLY A 33 -7.61 -1.79 -7.80
N TRP A 34 -6.41 -2.32 -8.04
CA TRP A 34 -5.96 -3.63 -7.60
C TRP A 34 -4.54 -3.53 -7.05
N TRP A 35 -4.39 -3.88 -5.77
CA TRP A 35 -3.18 -3.66 -5.01
C TRP A 35 -2.54 -4.96 -4.56
N LEU A 36 -1.21 -5.01 -4.59
CA LEU A 36 -0.45 -6.20 -4.21
C LEU A 36 0.78 -5.81 -3.38
N ALA A 37 0.94 -6.44 -2.22
CA ALA A 37 2.15 -6.31 -1.41
C ALA A 37 3.33 -7.04 -2.05
N GLN A 38 4.56 -6.62 -1.72
CA GLN A 38 5.75 -7.40 -2.04
C GLN A 38 6.09 -8.32 -0.86
N THR A 39 5.41 -9.46 -0.81
CA THR A 39 5.67 -10.52 0.18
C THR A 39 5.83 -11.87 -0.54
N GLY A 40 6.66 -12.75 0.03
CA GLY A 40 6.97 -14.04 -0.59
C GLY A 40 7.78 -13.91 -1.90
N LEU A 41 7.58 -14.86 -2.81
CA LEU A 41 8.36 -15.01 -4.06
C LEU A 41 7.60 -14.62 -5.33
N ILE A 42 6.39 -14.07 -5.20
CA ILE A 42 5.72 -13.38 -6.30
C ILE A 42 6.16 -11.92 -6.27
N ASP A 43 6.74 -11.45 -7.37
CA ASP A 43 7.14 -10.05 -7.54
C ASP A 43 5.97 -9.23 -8.08
N ALA A 44 5.58 -8.18 -7.35
CA ALA A 44 4.33 -7.46 -7.64
C ALA A 44 4.36 -6.75 -9.00
N LEU A 45 5.45 -6.08 -9.36
CA LEU A 45 5.57 -5.37 -10.64
C LEU A 45 5.64 -6.35 -11.81
N THR A 46 6.32 -7.49 -11.62
CA THR A 46 6.34 -8.57 -12.61
C THR A 46 4.94 -9.16 -12.80
N ALA A 47 4.19 -9.37 -11.72
CA ALA A 47 2.80 -9.81 -11.80
C ALA A 47 1.93 -8.79 -12.55
N PHE A 48 2.03 -7.49 -12.24
CA PHE A 48 1.27 -6.46 -12.95
C PHE A 48 1.57 -6.45 -14.45
N THR A 49 2.84 -6.62 -14.83
CA THR A 49 3.26 -6.73 -16.23
C THR A 49 2.65 -7.97 -16.90
N ALA A 50 2.68 -9.13 -16.25
CA ALA A 50 2.13 -10.37 -16.77
C ALA A 50 0.59 -10.39 -16.85
N LEU A 51 -0.07 -9.54 -16.07
CA LEU A 51 -1.52 -9.39 -15.98
C LEU A 51 -2.03 -8.13 -16.69
N ALA A 52 -1.17 -7.45 -17.44
CA ALA A 52 -1.54 -6.19 -18.08
C ALA A 52 -2.78 -6.36 -18.98
N ASP A 53 -2.95 -7.45 -19.71
CA ASP A 53 -4.13 -7.56 -20.61
C ASP A 53 -5.41 -8.05 -19.91
N THR A 54 -5.38 -8.35 -18.61
CA THR A 54 -6.45 -9.12 -17.94
C THR A 54 -7.41 -8.29 -17.10
N ALA A 55 -7.05 -7.05 -16.77
CA ALA A 55 -7.87 -6.18 -15.92
C ALA A 55 -7.88 -4.74 -16.49
N PRO A 56 -8.74 -4.46 -17.48
CA PRO A 56 -8.86 -3.13 -18.05
C PRO A 56 -9.43 -2.13 -17.03
N GLY A 57 -9.04 -0.87 -17.11
CA GLY A 57 -9.59 0.22 -16.30
C GLY A 57 -9.08 0.33 -14.84
N LEU A 58 -8.44 -0.71 -14.29
CA LEU A 58 -7.91 -0.65 -12.92
C LEU A 58 -6.63 0.21 -12.82
N GLU A 59 -6.53 0.98 -11.73
CA GLU A 59 -5.24 1.45 -11.20
C GLU A 59 -4.53 0.28 -10.50
N PHE A 60 -3.25 0.07 -10.82
CA PHE A 60 -2.44 -0.95 -10.15
C PHE A 60 -1.58 -0.30 -9.07
N GLY A 61 -1.47 -0.91 -7.89
CA GLY A 61 -0.71 -0.33 -6.79
C GLY A 61 0.10 -1.32 -5.98
N THR A 62 1.35 -1.02 -5.67
CA THR A 62 2.14 -1.87 -4.77
C THR A 62 1.93 -1.46 -3.31
N ALA A 63 1.77 -2.42 -2.40
CA ALA A 63 1.43 -2.16 -0.99
C ALA A 63 2.26 -2.99 0.03
N VAL A 64 3.58 -2.88 0.11
CA VAL A 64 4.53 -2.00 -0.60
C VAL A 64 5.82 -2.77 -0.93
N ILE A 65 6.64 -2.23 -1.83
CA ILE A 65 7.97 -2.79 -2.14
C ILE A 65 8.99 -2.30 -1.10
N PRO A 66 9.71 -3.21 -0.40
CA PRO A 66 10.81 -2.84 0.49
C PRO A 66 11.95 -2.13 -0.25
N THR A 67 12.43 -1.00 0.28
CA THR A 67 13.51 -0.21 -0.34
C THR A 67 14.90 -0.75 -0.03
N PHE A 68 15.13 -1.27 1.18
CA PHE A 68 16.44 -1.77 1.61
C PHE A 68 17.03 -2.88 0.74
N PRO A 69 16.25 -3.87 0.27
CA PRO A 69 16.81 -4.98 -0.51
C PRO A 69 17.18 -4.62 -1.95
N ARG A 70 16.85 -3.41 -2.45
CA ARG A 70 16.90 -3.10 -3.89
C ARG A 70 17.38 -1.68 -4.14
N HIS A 71 18.39 -1.49 -4.99
CA HIS A 71 18.85 -0.16 -5.37
C HIS A 71 17.73 0.63 -6.10
N PRO A 72 17.56 1.95 -5.87
CA PRO A 72 16.50 2.75 -6.49
C PRO A 72 16.52 2.75 -8.02
N THR A 73 17.70 2.59 -8.63
CA THR A 73 17.84 2.49 -10.10
C THR A 73 17.21 1.22 -10.66
N ALA A 74 17.32 0.09 -9.95
CA ALA A 74 16.69 -1.16 -10.33
C ALA A 74 15.18 -1.05 -10.21
N LEU A 75 14.68 -0.45 -9.11
CA LEU A 75 13.24 -0.26 -8.93
C LEU A 75 12.65 0.70 -9.98
N ALA A 76 13.37 1.77 -10.35
CA ALA A 76 12.93 2.67 -11.41
C ALA A 76 12.74 1.93 -12.74
N GLY A 77 13.70 1.10 -13.13
CA GLY A 77 13.61 0.27 -14.34
C GLY A 77 12.44 -0.71 -14.30
N GLN A 78 12.23 -1.39 -13.16
CA GLN A 78 11.09 -2.30 -12.98
C GLN A 78 9.74 -1.56 -13.09
N ALA A 79 9.61 -0.41 -12.43
CA ALA A 79 8.37 0.36 -12.39
C ALA A 79 8.03 0.98 -13.77
N LEU A 80 9.03 1.53 -14.48
CA LEU A 80 8.83 2.05 -15.84
C LEU A 80 8.49 0.94 -16.83
N THR A 81 9.07 -0.24 -16.68
CA THR A 81 8.74 -1.42 -17.51
C THR A 81 7.29 -1.86 -17.27
N ALA A 82 6.88 -1.96 -16.00
CA ALA A 82 5.50 -2.29 -15.65
C ALA A 82 4.52 -1.23 -16.16
N GLN A 83 4.83 0.06 -16.00
CA GLN A 83 3.99 1.15 -16.50
C GLN A 83 3.88 1.16 -18.02
N ALA A 84 4.96 0.83 -18.75
CA ALA A 84 4.91 0.67 -20.19
C ALA A 84 3.97 -0.47 -20.62
N ALA A 85 4.02 -1.61 -19.93
CA ALA A 85 3.11 -2.73 -20.19
C ALA A 85 1.65 -2.42 -19.82
N LEU A 86 1.41 -1.66 -18.76
CA LEU A 86 0.08 -1.23 -18.35
C LEU A 86 -0.56 -0.21 -19.32
N GLY A 87 0.26 0.47 -20.13
CA GLY A 87 -0.19 1.46 -21.11
C GLY A 87 -0.80 2.68 -20.44
N ASP A 88 -2.06 2.99 -20.76
CA ASP A 88 -2.76 4.16 -20.23
C ASP A 88 -3.26 4.01 -18.78
N ARG A 89 -3.12 2.83 -18.19
CA ARG A 89 -3.57 2.59 -16.81
C ARG A 89 -2.56 3.13 -15.80
N PRO A 90 -3.02 3.74 -14.69
CA PRO A 90 -2.11 4.27 -13.69
C PRO A 90 -1.43 3.17 -12.88
N LEU A 91 -0.13 3.33 -12.65
CA LEU A 91 0.63 2.59 -11.64
C LEU A 91 0.92 3.49 -10.45
N VAL A 92 0.59 3.02 -9.24
CA VAL A 92 1.07 3.56 -7.97
C VAL A 92 2.21 2.67 -7.46
N LEU A 93 3.43 3.18 -7.55
CA LEU A 93 4.61 2.58 -6.96
C LEU A 93 4.65 2.93 -5.46
N GLY A 94 3.99 2.10 -4.65
CA GLY A 94 4.10 2.13 -3.21
C GLY A 94 5.37 1.44 -2.71
N ILE A 95 6.20 2.21 -2.00
CA ILE A 95 7.45 1.74 -1.40
C ILE A 95 7.42 1.84 0.12
N GLY A 96 8.26 1.06 0.81
CA GLY A 96 8.36 1.14 2.26
C GLY A 96 9.72 0.70 2.76
N LEU A 97 10.06 1.14 3.97
CA LEU A 97 11.34 0.80 4.60
C LEU A 97 11.40 -0.66 5.07
N SER A 98 10.26 -1.35 5.15
CA SER A 98 10.12 -2.59 5.92
C SER A 98 10.45 -2.34 7.40
N HIS A 99 10.84 -3.39 8.12
CA HIS A 99 11.07 -3.35 9.55
C HIS A 99 12.44 -3.93 9.90
N ARG A 100 13.06 -3.37 10.94
CA ARG A 100 14.39 -3.77 11.41
C ARG A 100 14.55 -5.29 11.55
N PRO A 101 13.64 -6.05 12.20
CA PRO A 101 13.82 -7.50 12.35
C PRO A 101 13.89 -8.24 11.01
N MET A 102 13.19 -7.76 9.98
CA MET A 102 13.20 -8.37 8.66
C MET A 102 14.48 -7.99 7.89
N ILE A 103 14.85 -6.71 7.92
CA ILE A 103 16.03 -6.23 7.18
C ILE A 103 17.33 -6.78 7.80
N GLU A 104 17.51 -6.64 9.11
CA GLU A 104 18.73 -7.09 9.80
C GLU A 104 18.69 -8.60 10.09
N GLY A 105 17.56 -9.09 10.62
CA GLY A 105 17.46 -10.47 11.09
C GLY A 105 17.28 -11.49 9.97
N MET A 106 16.40 -11.23 8.99
CA MET A 106 16.13 -12.19 7.91
C MET A 106 17.05 -12.00 6.70
N LEU A 107 17.37 -10.75 6.33
CA LEU A 107 18.15 -10.47 5.12
C LEU A 107 19.63 -10.16 5.39
N GLY A 108 20.02 -9.93 6.65
CA GLY A 108 21.40 -9.60 7.01
C GLY A 108 21.87 -8.23 6.49
N LEU A 109 20.94 -7.34 6.15
CA LEU A 109 21.24 -5.99 5.65
C LEU A 109 21.20 -4.97 6.80
N SER A 110 21.95 -3.87 6.68
CA SER A 110 21.90 -2.78 7.67
C SER A 110 20.57 -2.03 7.60
N PHE A 111 19.95 -1.75 8.76
CA PHE A 111 18.77 -0.89 8.88
C PHE A 111 19.12 0.44 9.57
N GLU A 112 20.28 1.00 9.25
CA GLU A 112 20.72 2.28 9.78
C GLU A 112 20.07 3.48 9.08
N LYS A 113 19.87 4.55 9.85
CA LYS A 113 19.36 5.85 9.40
C LYS A 113 18.18 5.75 8.40
N PRO A 114 17.08 5.05 8.74
CA PRO A 114 15.96 4.76 7.83
C PRO A 114 15.35 6.01 7.16
N VAL A 115 15.32 7.15 7.87
CA VAL A 115 14.84 8.42 7.30
C VAL A 115 15.80 8.96 6.24
N ARG A 116 17.12 8.89 6.48
CA ARG A 116 18.13 9.28 5.48
C ARG A 116 18.08 8.35 4.27
N HIS A 117 17.96 7.04 4.51
CA HIS A 117 17.75 6.04 3.46
C HIS A 117 16.57 6.43 2.58
N LEU A 118 15.40 6.73 3.16
CA LEU A 118 14.21 7.13 2.40
C LEU A 118 14.46 8.38 1.55
N ILE A 119 15.08 9.41 2.14
CA ILE A 119 15.37 10.67 1.45
C ILE A 119 16.23 10.39 0.21
N ASP A 120 17.36 9.69 0.37
CA ASP A 120 18.28 9.39 -0.74
C ASP A 120 17.66 8.47 -1.77
N TYR A 121 16.84 7.53 -1.33
CA TYR A 121 16.11 6.64 -2.23
C TYR A 121 15.21 7.43 -3.16
N LEU A 122 14.47 8.41 -2.64
CA LEU A 122 13.58 9.27 -3.42
C LEU A 122 14.34 10.24 -4.34
N GLU A 123 15.50 10.77 -3.89
CA GLU A 123 16.38 11.62 -4.71
C GLU A 123 16.91 10.89 -5.96
N VAL A 124 17.03 9.56 -5.89
CA VAL A 124 17.42 8.75 -7.05
C VAL A 124 16.21 8.26 -7.84
N LEU A 125 15.19 7.74 -7.15
CA LEU A 125 14.05 7.08 -7.77
C LEU A 125 13.22 8.06 -8.61
N GLN A 126 12.82 9.20 -8.06
CA GLN A 126 11.86 10.10 -8.72
C GLN A 126 12.42 10.72 -10.01
N PRO A 127 13.65 11.28 -10.06
CA PRO A 127 14.19 11.83 -11.31
C PRO A 127 14.32 10.78 -12.43
N LEU A 128 14.65 9.54 -12.07
CA LEU A 128 14.70 8.44 -13.04
C LEU A 128 13.31 8.10 -13.60
N LEU A 129 12.27 8.09 -12.76
CA LEU A 129 10.89 7.87 -13.21
C LEU A 129 10.38 9.03 -14.08
N GLU A 130 10.70 10.27 -13.72
CA GLU A 130 10.18 11.49 -14.36
C GLU A 130 10.91 11.85 -15.65
N THR A 131 12.23 11.64 -15.71
CA THR A 131 13.07 12.15 -16.80
C THR A 131 14.02 11.11 -17.38
N GLY A 132 14.32 10.03 -16.64
CA GLY A 132 15.35 9.06 -17.02
C GLY A 132 16.77 9.48 -16.66
N THR A 133 16.93 10.66 -16.06
CA THR A 133 18.23 11.26 -15.73
C THR A 133 18.33 11.54 -14.23
N VAL A 134 19.48 11.24 -13.63
CA VAL A 134 19.80 11.62 -12.26
C VAL A 134 21.31 11.81 -12.10
N ALA A 135 21.71 12.83 -11.33
CA ALA A 135 23.07 13.04 -10.89
C ALA A 135 23.05 13.31 -9.39
N TYR A 136 23.14 12.25 -8.59
CA TYR A 136 22.99 12.32 -7.14
C TYR A 136 24.07 11.50 -6.42
N SER A 137 24.74 12.13 -5.46
CA SER A 137 25.72 11.50 -4.57
C SER A 137 25.30 11.74 -3.12
N GLY A 138 24.44 10.86 -2.59
CA GLY A 138 23.95 10.89 -1.23
C GLY A 138 24.77 10.04 -0.27
N GLU A 139 24.27 9.93 0.96
CA GLU A 139 24.90 9.15 2.01
C GLU A 139 24.61 7.65 1.86
N ALA A 140 23.36 7.29 1.55
CA ALA A 140 22.90 5.92 1.38
C ALA A 140 22.98 5.43 -0.08
N PHE A 141 22.86 6.33 -1.05
CA PHE A 141 22.83 5.98 -2.47
C PHE A 141 23.59 6.98 -3.34
N THR A 142 24.20 6.46 -4.40
CA THR A 142 24.82 7.26 -5.46
C THR A 142 24.33 6.75 -6.80
N ALA A 143 23.91 7.66 -7.68
CA ALA A 143 23.50 7.34 -9.04
C ALA A 143 23.82 8.51 -9.98
N HIS A 144 24.51 8.20 -11.08
CA HIS A 144 24.77 9.11 -12.19
C HIS A 144 24.33 8.37 -13.46
N ILE A 145 23.08 8.59 -13.87
CA ILE A 145 22.44 7.88 -14.96
C ILE A 145 21.80 8.89 -15.88
N ASP A 146 21.92 8.65 -17.17
CA ASP A 146 21.21 9.38 -18.21
C ASP A 146 20.79 8.36 -19.28
N THR A 147 19.50 8.00 -19.29
CA THR A 147 18.97 6.95 -20.17
C THR A 147 17.54 7.25 -20.61
N GLY A 148 17.16 6.71 -21.77
CA GLY A 148 15.79 6.79 -22.25
C GLY A 148 14.81 6.01 -21.36
N ARG A 149 13.61 6.56 -21.18
CA ARG A 149 12.49 5.88 -20.53
C ARG A 149 11.71 5.06 -21.56
N PRO A 150 11.21 3.86 -21.21
CA PRO A 150 10.39 3.04 -22.11
C PRO A 150 8.96 3.56 -22.27
N THR A 151 8.57 4.57 -21.50
CA THR A 151 7.26 5.23 -21.54
C THR A 151 7.40 6.67 -21.03
N ASP A 152 6.58 7.58 -21.55
CA ASP A 152 6.52 8.96 -21.08
C ASP A 152 5.71 9.11 -19.78
N ARG A 153 4.89 8.10 -19.45
CA ARG A 153 4.09 8.07 -18.22
C ARG A 153 4.96 7.64 -17.05
N ALA A 154 5.19 8.57 -16.11
CA ALA A 154 5.80 8.24 -14.84
C ALA A 154 4.76 7.61 -13.89
N PRO A 155 5.08 6.50 -13.20
CA PRO A 155 4.26 5.99 -12.11
C PRO A 155 4.13 7.02 -10.98
N SER A 156 2.97 7.05 -10.32
CA SER A 156 2.81 7.77 -9.05
C SER A 156 3.68 7.09 -7.98
N VAL A 157 4.31 7.86 -7.09
CA VAL A 157 5.12 7.31 -6.00
C VAL A 157 4.44 7.59 -4.68
N MET A 158 4.27 6.56 -3.84
CA MET A 158 3.75 6.68 -2.48
C MET A 158 4.63 5.92 -1.50
N VAL A 159 4.62 6.34 -0.24
CA VAL A 159 5.44 5.73 0.82
C VAL A 159 4.55 5.17 1.91
N ALA A 160 4.80 3.95 2.36
CA ALA A 160 4.22 3.45 3.61
C ALA A 160 4.88 4.16 4.80
N ALA A 161 4.26 5.27 5.24
CA ALA A 161 4.74 6.11 6.32
C ALA A 161 3.77 6.11 7.51
N LEU A 162 4.29 5.76 8.69
CA LEU A 162 3.55 5.78 9.96
C LEU A 162 4.19 6.72 10.99
N GLY A 163 5.51 6.90 10.93
CA GLY A 163 6.25 7.75 11.86
C GLY A 163 6.22 9.21 11.44
N GLU A 164 6.28 10.13 12.40
CA GLU A 164 6.20 11.57 12.12
C GLU A 164 7.23 12.04 11.08
N GLN A 165 8.49 11.61 11.20
CA GLN A 165 9.54 12.01 10.27
C GLN A 165 9.29 11.45 8.86
N THR A 166 8.85 10.19 8.73
CA THR A 166 8.57 9.61 7.41
C THR A 166 7.31 10.19 6.80
N LEU A 167 6.29 10.56 7.58
CA LEU A 167 5.11 11.30 7.13
C LEU A 167 5.50 12.70 6.60
N LYS A 168 6.38 13.41 7.30
CA LYS A 168 6.91 14.70 6.84
C LYS A 168 7.66 14.56 5.50
N VAL A 169 8.44 13.49 5.33
CA VAL A 169 9.12 13.22 4.05
C VAL A 169 8.10 12.90 2.95
N ALA A 170 7.14 12.00 3.23
CA ALA A 170 6.12 11.59 2.27
C ALA A 170 5.26 12.78 1.82
N GLY A 171 4.70 13.57 2.74
CA GLY A 171 3.89 14.74 2.39
C GLY A 171 4.66 15.75 1.52
N ARG A 172 5.95 15.95 1.77
CA ARG A 172 6.78 16.87 0.96
C ARG A 172 7.14 16.34 -0.42
N ARG A 173 7.21 15.02 -0.62
CA ARG A 173 7.90 14.43 -1.79
C ARG A 173 7.07 13.44 -2.60
N THR A 174 6.03 12.83 -2.06
CA THR A 174 5.32 11.71 -2.69
C THR A 174 3.84 12.02 -2.84
N ASP A 175 3.14 11.31 -3.72
CA ASP A 175 1.74 11.60 -4.05
C ASP A 175 0.77 11.19 -2.94
N GLY A 176 1.27 10.46 -1.95
CA GLY A 176 0.49 10.01 -0.81
C GLY A 176 1.25 9.11 0.14
N THR A 177 0.51 8.56 1.10
CA THR A 177 0.94 7.51 2.02
C THR A 177 0.05 6.28 1.91
N ILE A 178 0.63 5.10 2.14
CA ILE A 178 -0.08 3.81 2.15
C ILE A 178 -0.07 3.27 3.58
N LEU A 179 -1.25 2.94 4.10
CA LEU A 179 -1.46 2.49 5.47
C LEU A 179 -1.95 1.04 5.49
N TRP A 180 -1.49 0.30 6.49
CA TRP A 180 -1.94 -1.05 6.79
C TRP A 180 -2.16 -1.17 8.30
N MET A 181 -3.27 -1.76 8.75
CA MET A 181 -3.60 -1.88 10.19
C MET A 181 -3.60 -0.53 10.94
N VAL A 182 -4.11 0.52 10.31
CA VAL A 182 -4.27 1.85 10.91
C VAL A 182 -5.74 2.22 10.91
N GLY A 183 -6.31 2.47 12.09
CA GLY A 183 -7.70 2.86 12.25
C GLY A 183 -7.97 4.34 12.00
N PRO A 184 -9.26 4.74 11.97
CA PRO A 184 -9.67 6.11 11.63
C PRO A 184 -9.17 7.17 12.63
N ARG A 185 -9.03 6.82 13.92
CA ARG A 185 -8.58 7.78 14.93
C ARG A 185 -7.16 8.25 14.66
N THR A 186 -6.26 7.33 14.36
CA THR A 186 -4.86 7.60 14.03
C THR A 186 -4.76 8.32 12.70
N VAL A 187 -5.62 8.01 11.72
CA VAL A 187 -5.66 8.79 10.47
C VAL A 187 -5.97 10.26 10.78
N THR A 188 -7.04 10.53 11.52
CA THR A 188 -7.48 11.89 11.88
C THR A 188 -6.46 12.64 12.74
N GLU A 189 -5.99 12.02 13.82
CA GLU A 189 -5.18 12.71 14.84
C GLU A 189 -3.69 12.78 14.49
N HIS A 190 -3.20 11.85 13.65
CA HIS A 190 -1.77 11.68 13.43
C HIS A 190 -1.35 11.75 11.95
N ILE A 191 -1.98 10.97 11.06
CA ILE A 191 -1.53 10.82 9.67
C ILE A 191 -1.90 12.02 8.81
N ALA A 192 -3.20 12.27 8.64
CA ALA A 192 -3.75 13.30 7.76
C ALA A 192 -3.21 14.71 8.03
N PRO A 193 -3.15 15.21 9.29
CA PRO A 193 -2.62 16.54 9.55
C PRO A 193 -1.14 16.66 9.18
N ARG A 194 -0.31 15.66 9.50
CA ARG A 194 1.13 15.69 9.19
C ARG A 194 1.41 15.63 7.69
N MET A 195 0.67 14.79 6.96
CA MET A 195 0.79 14.69 5.51
C MET A 195 0.39 16.00 4.84
N THR A 196 -0.75 16.57 5.25
CA THR A 196 -1.30 17.81 4.66
C THR A 196 -0.41 19.01 4.96
N GLU A 197 0.04 19.19 6.20
CA GLU A 197 0.96 20.26 6.57
C GLU A 197 2.28 20.17 5.79
N ALA A 198 2.84 18.97 5.69
CA ALA A 198 4.09 18.73 4.97
C ALA A 198 3.96 19.00 3.47
N ALA A 199 2.84 18.61 2.85
CA ALA A 199 2.54 18.90 1.44
C ALA A 199 2.36 20.40 1.20
N ALA A 200 1.57 21.07 2.04
CA ALA A 200 1.34 22.52 1.96
C ALA A 200 2.65 23.32 2.10
N ALA A 201 3.51 22.93 3.05
CA ALA A 201 4.83 23.54 3.23
C ALA A 201 5.78 23.36 2.03
N ALA A 202 5.53 22.35 1.18
CA ALA A 202 6.25 22.13 -0.07
C ALA A 202 5.54 22.73 -1.30
N GLY A 203 4.43 23.44 -1.13
CA GLY A 203 3.63 24.00 -2.24
C GLY A 203 2.93 22.94 -3.08
N ARG A 204 2.67 21.74 -2.52
CA ARG A 204 2.03 20.62 -3.20
C ARG A 204 0.54 20.53 -2.85
N GLY A 205 -0.23 19.89 -3.73
CA GLY A 205 -1.64 19.60 -3.48
C GLY A 205 -1.86 18.62 -2.32
N ALA A 206 -3.13 18.43 -1.94
CA ALA A 206 -3.49 17.49 -0.88
C ALA A 206 -3.02 16.06 -1.25
N PRO A 207 -2.26 15.38 -0.37
CA PRO A 207 -1.76 14.04 -0.64
C PRO A 207 -2.87 12.99 -0.55
N ARG A 208 -2.77 11.91 -1.32
CA ARG A 208 -3.63 10.73 -1.16
C ARG A 208 -3.29 9.99 0.13
N ILE A 209 -4.30 9.44 0.78
CA ILE A 209 -4.17 8.54 1.93
C ILE A 209 -4.87 7.24 1.53
N VAL A 210 -4.05 6.23 1.20
CA VAL A 210 -4.52 4.88 0.86
C VAL A 210 -4.54 4.06 2.14
N CYS A 211 -5.71 3.61 2.59
CA CYS A 211 -5.84 2.77 3.76
C CYS A 211 -6.24 1.34 3.36
N SER A 212 -5.51 0.35 3.87
CA SER A 212 -5.85 -1.06 3.72
C SER A 212 -6.09 -1.70 5.08
N LEU A 213 -7.21 -2.41 5.21
CA LEU A 213 -7.58 -3.17 6.41
C LEU A 213 -8.24 -4.49 6.00
N PRO A 214 -8.10 -5.56 6.81
CA PRO A 214 -8.94 -6.75 6.68
C PRO A 214 -10.40 -6.35 6.76
N THR A 215 -11.22 -6.84 5.84
CA THR A 215 -12.63 -6.49 5.71
C THR A 215 -13.47 -7.76 5.62
N CYS A 216 -14.49 -7.88 6.46
CA CYS A 216 -15.39 -9.03 6.49
C CYS A 216 -16.80 -8.62 6.91
N VAL A 217 -17.80 -9.00 6.11
CA VAL A 217 -19.21 -8.99 6.47
C VAL A 217 -19.58 -10.34 7.09
N THR A 218 -20.03 -10.32 8.33
CA THR A 218 -20.34 -11.52 9.13
C THR A 218 -21.35 -11.20 10.23
N ASP A 219 -22.09 -12.22 10.66
CA ASP A 219 -22.96 -12.13 11.85
C ASP A 219 -22.22 -12.56 13.14
N ASP A 220 -20.99 -13.07 13.04
CA ASP A 220 -20.12 -13.44 14.17
C ASP A 220 -18.82 -12.62 14.16
N ALA A 221 -18.98 -11.31 14.41
CA ALA A 221 -17.88 -10.36 14.38
C ALA A 221 -16.76 -10.71 15.38
N GLU A 222 -17.10 -11.29 16.53
CA GLU A 222 -16.11 -11.66 17.55
C GLU A 222 -15.21 -12.81 17.08
N ALA A 223 -15.78 -13.87 16.49
CA ALA A 223 -15.00 -14.97 15.95
C ALA A 223 -14.05 -14.50 14.84
N VAL A 224 -14.55 -13.69 13.90
CA VAL A 224 -13.71 -13.17 12.80
C VAL A 224 -12.65 -12.20 13.32
N ARG A 225 -12.95 -11.37 14.33
CA ARG A 225 -11.98 -10.47 14.97
C ARG A 225 -10.86 -11.24 15.66
N SER A 226 -11.19 -12.33 16.36
CA SER A 226 -10.22 -13.22 16.98
C SER A 226 -9.34 -13.93 15.94
N ALA A 227 -9.92 -14.38 14.83
CA ALA A 227 -9.17 -14.94 13.71
C ALA A 227 -8.21 -13.92 13.09
N ALA A 228 -8.68 -12.68 12.86
CA ALA A 228 -7.84 -11.59 12.35
C ALA A 228 -6.71 -11.24 13.32
N ALA A 229 -6.97 -11.22 14.63
CA ALA A 229 -5.95 -10.99 15.64
C ALA A 229 -4.81 -12.03 15.58
N THR A 230 -5.15 -13.28 15.29
CA THR A 230 -4.19 -14.39 15.14
C THR A 230 -3.42 -14.28 13.83
N VAL A 231 -4.12 -14.17 12.70
CA VAL A 231 -3.50 -14.13 11.36
C VAL A 231 -2.54 -12.95 11.21
N PHE A 232 -2.91 -11.80 11.78
CA PHE A 232 -2.16 -10.55 11.65
C PHE A 232 -1.30 -10.24 12.87
N GLU A 233 -1.11 -11.17 13.81
CA GLU A 233 -0.42 -10.98 15.09
C GLU A 233 0.93 -10.28 14.97
N ILE A 234 1.71 -10.62 13.94
CA ILE A 234 3.03 -10.04 13.69
C ILE A 234 3.02 -8.51 13.66
N TYR A 235 1.96 -7.88 13.13
CA TYR A 235 1.83 -6.44 13.08
C TYR A 235 1.68 -5.82 14.48
N GLY A 236 1.14 -6.56 15.45
CA GLY A 236 1.12 -6.16 16.85
C GLY A 236 2.50 -6.18 17.51
N GLN A 237 3.47 -6.89 16.95
CA GLN A 237 4.84 -7.01 17.50
C GLN A 237 5.84 -6.03 16.87
N LEU A 238 5.48 -5.45 15.72
CA LEU A 238 6.36 -4.51 15.01
C LEU A 238 6.20 -3.10 15.59
N PRO A 239 7.28 -2.45 16.08
CA PRO A 239 7.17 -1.18 16.82
C PRO A 239 6.39 -0.08 16.09
N SER A 240 6.52 0.01 14.76
CA SER A 240 5.82 1.01 13.95
C SER A 240 4.30 0.82 13.95
N TYR A 241 3.84 -0.43 13.85
CA TYR A 241 2.41 -0.76 13.83
C TYR A 241 1.82 -0.80 15.24
N ARG A 242 2.56 -1.34 16.22
CA ARG A 242 2.19 -1.29 17.64
C ARG A 242 1.88 0.14 18.09
N ALA A 243 2.72 1.10 17.71
CA ALA A 243 2.49 2.51 18.01
C ALA A 243 1.21 3.09 17.37
N MET A 244 0.77 2.58 16.22
CA MET A 244 -0.50 2.99 15.60
C MET A 244 -1.68 2.35 16.33
N LEU A 245 -1.61 1.05 16.62
CA LEU A 245 -2.63 0.34 17.39
C LEU A 245 -2.81 0.95 18.80
N ASP A 246 -1.73 1.41 19.45
CA ASP A 246 -1.82 2.11 20.74
C ASP A 246 -2.59 3.43 20.66
N ARG A 247 -2.46 4.16 19.54
CA ARG A 247 -3.24 5.40 19.29
C ARG A 247 -4.72 5.10 19.11
N GLU A 248 -5.05 3.95 18.53
CA GLU A 248 -6.43 3.45 18.45
C GLU A 248 -6.96 2.94 19.79
N GLY A 249 -6.09 2.66 20.77
CA GLY A 249 -6.47 1.90 21.97
C GLY A 249 -6.73 0.41 21.69
N ALA A 250 -6.28 -0.08 20.53
CA ALA A 250 -6.40 -1.46 20.11
C ALA A 250 -5.41 -2.36 20.86
N ARG A 251 -5.84 -3.53 21.32
CA ARG A 251 -4.95 -4.52 21.97
C ARG A 251 -4.24 -5.35 20.91
N HIS A 252 -4.96 -5.78 19.89
CA HIS A 252 -4.44 -6.61 18.81
C HIS A 252 -4.88 -6.10 17.44
N PRO A 253 -4.21 -6.53 16.35
CA PRO A 253 -4.49 -6.04 15.01
C PRO A 253 -5.94 -6.31 14.55
N GLY A 254 -6.60 -7.34 15.06
CA GLY A 254 -8.03 -7.58 14.80
C GLY A 254 -8.96 -6.44 15.28
N ASP A 255 -8.57 -5.64 16.27
CA ASP A 255 -9.41 -4.56 16.82
C ASP A 255 -9.63 -3.41 15.83
N VAL A 256 -8.74 -3.26 14.84
CA VAL A 256 -8.83 -2.22 13.80
C VAL A 256 -9.35 -2.75 12.46
N ALA A 257 -9.62 -4.06 12.35
CA ALA A 257 -10.20 -4.63 11.15
C ALA A 257 -11.66 -4.19 10.96
N ILE A 258 -12.09 -4.09 9.70
CA ILE A 258 -13.45 -3.70 9.31
C ILE A 258 -14.32 -4.94 9.31
N ILE A 259 -14.98 -5.22 10.45
CA ILE A 259 -15.72 -6.46 10.67
C ILE A 259 -17.08 -6.14 11.28
N GLY A 260 -18.14 -6.77 10.79
CA GLY A 260 -19.49 -6.66 11.33
C GLY A 260 -20.54 -7.07 10.30
N THR A 261 -21.79 -6.75 10.59
CA THR A 261 -22.88 -6.82 9.61
C THR A 261 -22.67 -5.85 8.45
N GLU A 262 -23.48 -5.95 7.41
CA GLU A 262 -23.41 -5.06 6.25
C GLU A 262 -23.49 -3.57 6.63
N GLU A 263 -24.40 -3.22 7.54
CA GLU A 263 -24.59 -1.86 8.04
C GLU A 263 -23.38 -1.37 8.82
N GLU A 264 -22.86 -2.20 9.73
CA GLU A 264 -21.70 -1.86 10.55
C GLU A 264 -20.43 -1.70 9.71
N VAL A 265 -20.22 -2.57 8.71
CA VAL A 265 -19.08 -2.46 7.78
C VAL A 265 -19.20 -1.18 6.94
N ALA A 266 -20.38 -0.89 6.38
CA ALA A 266 -20.60 0.34 5.63
C ALA A 266 -20.34 1.59 6.49
N GLN A 267 -20.78 1.60 7.75
CA GLN A 267 -20.53 2.69 8.68
C GLN A 267 -19.04 2.85 9.02
N GLN A 268 -18.33 1.75 9.23
CA GLN A 268 -16.88 1.77 9.48
C GLN A 268 -16.11 2.32 8.27
N LEU A 269 -16.49 1.96 7.04
CA LEU A 269 -15.89 2.49 5.82
C LEU A 269 -16.20 3.99 5.63
N ALA A 270 -17.41 4.44 5.95
CA ALA A 270 -17.75 5.86 5.98
C ALA A 270 -16.88 6.63 7.00
N GLY A 271 -16.66 6.05 8.18
CA GLY A 271 -15.78 6.62 9.20
C GLY A 271 -14.32 6.78 8.76
N LEU A 272 -13.80 5.89 7.90
CA LEU A 272 -12.48 6.06 7.28
C LEU A 272 -12.46 7.24 6.31
N ALA A 273 -13.50 7.40 5.49
CA ALA A 273 -13.61 8.53 4.57
C ALA A 273 -13.67 9.86 5.33
N ASP A 274 -14.46 9.93 6.40
CA ASP A 274 -14.55 11.10 7.28
C ASP A 274 -13.22 11.42 7.99
N ALA A 275 -12.42 10.39 8.29
CA ALA A 275 -11.08 10.56 8.85
C ALA A 275 -10.05 11.13 7.85
N GLY A 276 -10.40 11.21 6.55
CA GLY A 276 -9.53 11.74 5.50
C GLY A 276 -8.87 10.67 4.62
N VAL A 277 -9.31 9.40 4.70
CA VAL A 277 -8.88 8.38 3.74
C VAL A 277 -9.46 8.69 2.36
N THR A 278 -8.60 8.79 1.35
CA THR A 278 -9.00 9.12 -0.03
C THR A 278 -9.28 7.86 -0.85
N ASP A 279 -8.59 6.77 -0.52
CA ASP A 279 -8.66 5.49 -1.19
C ASP A 279 -8.65 4.37 -0.15
N PHE A 280 -9.65 3.49 -0.19
CA PHE A 280 -9.67 2.27 0.62
C PHE A 280 -9.36 1.07 -0.26
N SER A 281 -8.36 0.29 0.14
CA SER A 281 -8.01 -0.96 -0.54
C SER A 281 -8.34 -2.13 0.37
N ALA A 282 -9.51 -2.73 0.17
CA ALA A 282 -10.03 -3.79 1.03
C ALA A 282 -9.22 -5.07 0.87
N LEU A 283 -8.68 -5.61 1.97
CA LEU A 283 -8.23 -7.00 2.00
C LEU A 283 -9.43 -7.83 2.46
N GLU A 284 -10.09 -8.52 1.54
CA GLU A 284 -11.20 -9.40 1.90
C GLU A 284 -10.70 -10.53 2.79
N PHE A 285 -11.40 -10.72 3.90
CA PHE A 285 -11.07 -11.68 4.93
C PHE A 285 -12.34 -12.40 5.37
N GLY A 286 -12.22 -13.62 5.86
CA GLY A 286 -13.34 -14.43 6.29
C GLY A 286 -12.92 -15.86 6.58
N THR A 287 -13.85 -16.60 7.18
CA THR A 287 -13.73 -18.01 7.54
C THR A 287 -14.63 -18.91 6.70
N SER A 288 -15.56 -18.33 5.94
CA SER A 288 -16.49 -19.04 5.08
C SER A 288 -16.68 -18.36 3.73
N THR A 289 -17.07 -19.14 2.72
CA THR A 289 -17.41 -18.63 1.38
C THR A 289 -18.55 -17.61 1.40
N ASP A 290 -19.49 -17.75 2.34
CA ASP A 290 -20.61 -16.81 2.50
C ASP A 290 -20.11 -15.43 2.92
N GLU A 291 -19.20 -15.35 3.90
CA GLU A 291 -18.58 -14.10 4.34
C GLU A 291 -17.83 -13.40 3.19
N PHE A 292 -17.04 -14.13 2.39
CA PHE A 292 -16.40 -13.55 1.20
C PHE A 292 -17.43 -13.03 0.19
N THR A 293 -18.51 -13.77 -0.04
CA THR A 293 -19.58 -13.39 -0.97
C THR A 293 -20.30 -12.13 -0.50
N ARG A 294 -20.70 -12.07 0.77
CA ARG A 294 -21.37 -10.91 1.39
C ARG A 294 -20.45 -9.69 1.43
N THR A 295 -19.19 -9.88 1.77
CA THR A 295 -18.18 -8.81 1.79
C THR A 295 -18.01 -8.20 0.40
N ARG A 296 -17.80 -9.04 -0.62
CA ARG A 296 -17.68 -8.58 -2.01
C ARG A 296 -18.94 -7.86 -2.48
N ALA A 297 -20.12 -8.40 -2.16
CA ALA A 297 -21.40 -7.79 -2.54
C ALA A 297 -21.59 -6.40 -1.92
N LEU A 298 -21.24 -6.22 -0.64
CA LEU A 298 -21.27 -4.92 0.02
C LEU A 298 -20.26 -3.95 -0.59
N LEU A 299 -19.00 -4.36 -0.79
CA LEU A 299 -17.98 -3.49 -1.39
C LEU A 299 -18.41 -3.00 -2.78
N LYS A 300 -19.06 -3.86 -3.57
CA LYS A 300 -19.62 -3.50 -4.89
C LYS A 300 -20.78 -2.52 -4.81
N SER A 301 -21.62 -2.59 -3.78
CA SER A 301 -22.75 -1.66 -3.63
C SER A 301 -22.32 -0.25 -3.23
N LEU A 302 -21.05 -0.08 -2.81
CA LEU A 302 -20.44 1.18 -2.38
C LEU A 302 -19.57 1.85 -3.46
N LEU A 303 -19.51 1.30 -4.67
CA LEU A 303 -18.73 1.83 -5.80
C LEU A 303 -19.34 3.10 -6.41
#